data_AF-A0A5N5JZJ4-F1
#
_entry.id   AF-A0A5N5JZJ4-F1
#
_cell.length_a   1.000
_cell.length_b   1.000
_cell.length_c   1.000
_cell.angle_alpha   90.00
_cell.angle_beta   90.00
_cell.angle_gamma   90.00
#
_symmetry.space_group_name_H-M   'P 1'
#
loop_
_entity.id
_entity.type
_entity.pdbx_description
1 polymer ?
#
loop_
_entity_poly.entity_id
_entity_poly.type
_entity_poly.pdbx_seq_one_letter_code
_entity_poly.pdbx_strand_id
1 'polypeptide(L)'
;MIKRGASVVINIIAVVVFLSCKKTREKVSSRGNERKQVAPEDIRSEIASYEQNLKVFKFEEVRKSTENFSSKSRINGSMYRGEFGGEILAAKKMSRDVTKEVNILKRINHFNLIKL
;
A
#
# COMPACT_ATOMS: atom_id res chain seq x y z
N MET A 1 23.74 -36.89 39.95
CA MET A 1 24.71 -36.63 38.86
C MET A 1 24.10 -36.03 37.58
N ILE A 2 22.77 -35.96 37.43
CA ILE A 2 22.08 -35.62 36.16
C ILE A 2 21.96 -34.11 35.87
N LYS A 3 22.09 -33.25 36.89
CA LYS A 3 21.86 -31.79 36.74
C LYS A 3 23.00 -31.03 36.04
N ARG A 4 24.22 -31.58 35.97
CA ARG A 4 25.37 -30.93 35.30
C ARG A 4 25.37 -31.12 33.78
N GLY A 5 24.87 -32.25 33.28
CA GLY A 5 24.79 -32.53 31.85
C GLY A 5 23.81 -31.62 31.10
N ALA A 6 22.65 -31.34 31.70
CA ALA A 6 21.63 -30.46 31.09
C ALA A 6 22.13 -29.01 30.91
N SER A 7 22.94 -28.51 31.84
CA SER A 7 23.51 -27.15 31.77
C SER A 7 24.48 -26.98 30.60
N VAL A 8 25.27 -28.01 30.29
CA VAL A 8 26.21 -27.97 29.15
C VAL A 8 25.46 -27.97 27.82
N VAL A 9 24.40 -28.77 27.70
CA VAL A 9 23.58 -28.85 26.48
C VAL A 9 22.89 -27.51 26.18
N ILE A 10 22.36 -26.83 27.20
CA ILE A 10 21.70 -25.51 27.03
C ILE A 10 22.71 -24.45 26.54
N ASN A 11 23.93 -24.44 27.07
CA ASN A 11 24.97 -23.50 26.65
C ASN A 11 25.40 -23.73 25.20
N ILE A 12 25.54 -24.99 24.77
CA ILE A 12 25.88 -25.32 23.38
C ILE A 12 24.77 -24.85 22.43
N ILE A 13 23.51 -25.08 22.77
CA ILE A 13 22.36 -24.62 21.97
C ILE A 13 22.36 -23.09 21.87
N ALA A 14 22.59 -22.37 22.98
CA ALA A 14 22.66 -20.91 22.98
C ALA A 14 23.78 -20.36 22.08
N VAL A 15 24.97 -20.98 22.09
CA VAL A 15 26.09 -20.60 21.23
C VAL A 15 25.78 -20.86 19.75
N VAL A 16 25.18 -22.01 19.42
CA VAL A 16 24.80 -22.34 18.03
C VAL A 16 23.75 -21.36 17.49
N VAL A 17 22.75 -21.00 18.31
CA VAL A 17 21.75 -19.99 17.94
C VAL A 17 22.40 -18.62 17.75
N PHE A 18 23.27 -18.19 18.66
CA PHE A 18 23.98 -16.92 18.57
C PHE A 18 24.83 -16.80 17.30
N LEU A 19 25.58 -17.85 16.96
CA LEU A 19 26.38 -17.91 15.73
C LEU A 19 25.51 -17.92 14.47
N SER A 20 24.37 -18.62 14.51
CA SER A 20 23.43 -18.69 13.39
C SER A 20 22.72 -17.35 13.15
N CYS A 21 22.30 -16.66 14.22
CA CYS A 21 21.71 -15.31 14.15
C CYS A 21 22.71 -14.26 13.65
N LYS A 22 24.01 -14.41 13.98
CA LYS A 22 25.05 -13.53 13.46
C LYS A 22 25.30 -13.78 11.96
N LYS A 23 25.27 -15.05 11.52
CA LYS A 23 25.41 -15.44 10.11
C LYS A 23 24.26 -14.96 9.21
N THR A 24 23.03 -14.90 9.73
CA THR A 24 21.90 -14.29 8.99
C THR A 24 21.98 -12.76 8.94
N ARG A 25 22.61 -12.11 9.93
CA ARG A 25 22.81 -10.65 9.94
C ARG A 25 23.88 -10.17 8.95
N GLU A 26 24.94 -10.94 8.70
CA GLU A 26 25.95 -10.58 7.69
C GLU A 26 25.46 -10.71 6.24
N LYS A 27 24.42 -11.50 5.97
CA LYS A 27 23.82 -11.62 4.62
C LYS A 27 22.88 -10.47 4.23
N VAL A 28 22.62 -9.50 5.13
CA VAL A 28 21.82 -8.28 4.85
C VAL A 28 22.73 -7.04 4.80
N SER A 29 23.95 -7.20 4.29
CA SER A 29 24.79 -6.05 3.94
C SER A 29 25.58 -6.36 2.69
N SER A 30 24.92 -6.25 1.55
CA SER A 30 25.62 -6.17 0.26
C SER A 30 24.73 -5.48 -0.77
N ARG A 31 25.21 -4.30 -1.20
CA ARG A 31 25.04 -3.74 -2.54
C ARG A 31 23.75 -2.96 -2.85
N GLY A 32 23.59 -1.86 -2.13
CA GLY A 32 23.02 -0.66 -2.75
C GLY A 32 23.95 -0.21 -3.88
N ASN A 33 23.59 -0.54 -5.12
CA ASN A 33 24.17 0.04 -6.32
C ASN A 33 23.09 0.93 -6.93
N GLU A 34 23.04 2.20 -6.52
CA GLU A 34 22.21 3.21 -7.16
C GLU A 34 22.76 3.49 -8.56
N ARG A 35 22.44 2.61 -9.51
CA ARG A 35 22.47 2.98 -10.91
C ARG A 35 21.38 4.03 -11.10
N LYS A 36 21.75 5.29 -11.24
CA LYS A 36 20.87 6.33 -11.77
C LYS A 36 20.52 5.94 -13.20
N GLN A 37 19.50 5.09 -13.35
CA GLN A 37 18.91 4.76 -14.64
C GLN A 37 18.08 5.98 -15.04
N VAL A 38 18.70 6.89 -15.78
CA VAL A 38 17.98 7.98 -16.43
C VAL A 38 17.26 7.33 -17.61
N ALA A 39 15.93 7.23 -17.52
CA ALA A 39 15.12 6.74 -18.62
C ALA A 39 15.28 7.68 -19.84
N PRO A 40 15.25 7.14 -21.08
CA PRO A 40 15.18 7.95 -22.30
C PRO A 40 14.10 9.04 -22.19
N GLU A 41 14.34 10.21 -22.78
CA GLU A 41 13.43 11.36 -22.68
C GLU A 41 12.02 11.03 -23.20
N ASP A 42 11.93 10.21 -24.25
CA ASP A 42 10.65 9.73 -24.78
C ASP A 42 9.85 8.99 -23.71
N ILE A 43 10.49 8.07 -22.97
CA ILE A 43 9.87 7.31 -21.87
C ILE A 43 9.48 8.24 -20.71
N ARG A 44 10.30 9.24 -20.39
CA ARG A 44 9.98 10.23 -19.34
C ARG A 44 8.76 11.06 -19.70
N SER A 45 8.67 11.49 -20.96
CA SER A 45 7.54 12.26 -21.46
C SER A 45 6.25 11.44 -21.53
N GLU A 46 6.34 10.16 -21.90
CA GLU A 46 5.22 9.22 -21.87
C GLU A 46 4.70 9.01 -20.43
N ILE A 47 5.60 8.78 -19.47
CA ILE A 47 5.25 8.66 -18.04
C ILE A 47 4.64 9.96 -17.50
N ALA A 48 5.16 11.12 -17.89
CA ALA A 48 4.68 12.42 -17.40
C ALA A 48 3.31 12.82 -17.99
N SER A 49 3.00 12.34 -19.20
CA SER A 49 1.72 12.55 -19.89
C SER A 49 0.69 11.47 -19.57
N TYR A 50 1.11 10.37 -18.93
CA TYR A 50 0.20 9.29 -18.54
C TYR A 50 -0.90 9.77 -17.59
N GLU A 51 -2.12 9.40 -17.93
CA GLU A 51 -3.31 9.57 -17.10
C GLU A 51 -3.93 8.20 -16.84
N GLN A 52 -4.27 7.93 -15.58
CA GLN A 52 -4.93 6.70 -15.21
C GLN A 52 -6.35 6.66 -15.78
N ASN A 53 -6.73 5.52 -16.34
CA ASN A 53 -8.11 5.25 -16.73
C ASN A 53 -8.96 5.15 -15.46
N LEU A 54 -9.80 6.16 -15.22
CA LEU A 54 -10.72 6.19 -14.09
C LEU A 54 -12.00 5.42 -14.39
N LYS A 55 -12.46 4.64 -13.42
CA LYS A 55 -13.76 3.97 -13.51
C LYS A 55 -14.87 4.95 -13.19
N VAL A 56 -15.81 5.12 -14.12
CA VAL A 56 -16.97 6.01 -13.94
C VAL A 56 -18.15 5.19 -13.44
N PHE A 57 -18.73 5.63 -12.34
CA PHE A 57 -19.90 5.00 -11.71
C PHE A 57 -21.13 5.87 -11.91
N LYS A 58 -22.29 5.24 -12.10
CA LYS A 58 -23.57 5.97 -12.08
C LYS A 58 -23.90 6.42 -10.66
N PHE A 59 -24.59 7.55 -10.51
CA PHE A 59 -24.95 8.04 -9.19
C PHE A 59 -25.86 7.05 -8.43
N GLU A 60 -26.79 6.37 -9.11
CA GLU A 60 -27.64 5.36 -8.49
C GLU A 60 -26.84 4.19 -7.94
N GLU A 61 -25.76 3.80 -8.63
CA GLU A 61 -24.85 2.73 -8.20
C GLU A 61 -24.09 3.14 -6.93
N VAL A 62 -23.52 4.35 -6.89
CA VAL A 62 -22.87 4.89 -5.69
C VAL A 62 -23.86 4.95 -4.52
N ARG A 63 -25.07 5.44 -4.79
CA ARG A 63 -26.11 5.56 -3.77
C ARG A 63 -26.53 4.20 -3.23
N LYS A 64 -26.76 3.20 -4.10
CA LYS A 64 -27.10 1.83 -3.68
C LYS A 64 -25.97 1.20 -2.86
N SER A 65 -24.74 1.32 -3.34
CA SER A 65 -23.56 0.69 -2.74
C SER A 65 -23.20 1.27 -1.37
N THR A 66 -23.61 2.51 -1.09
CA THR A 66 -23.38 3.20 0.19
C THR A 66 -24.62 3.23 1.10
N GLU A 67 -25.66 2.44 0.78
CA GLU A 67 -26.95 2.44 1.50
C GLU A 67 -27.57 3.84 1.60
N ASN A 68 -27.63 4.56 0.49
CA ASN A 68 -28.04 5.96 0.42
C ASN A 68 -27.19 6.90 1.29
N PHE A 69 -25.87 6.68 1.37
CA PHE A 69 -24.96 7.44 2.24
C PHE A 69 -25.38 7.39 3.72
N SER A 70 -25.80 6.21 4.20
CA SER A 70 -26.25 6.03 5.58
C SER A 70 -25.12 6.27 6.60
N SER A 71 -25.48 6.51 7.86
CA SER A 71 -24.50 6.58 8.95
C SER A 71 -23.78 5.24 9.17
N LYS A 72 -24.39 4.11 8.79
CA LYS A 72 -23.78 2.77 8.91
C LYS A 72 -22.62 2.57 7.95
N SER A 73 -22.69 3.17 6.76
CA SER A 73 -21.62 3.11 5.77
C SER A 73 -20.56 4.21 5.98
N ARG A 74 -20.82 5.20 6.85
CA ARG A 74 -19.89 6.32 7.07
C ARG A 74 -18.61 5.85 7.77
N ILE A 75 -17.47 6.14 7.13
CA ILE A 75 -16.14 5.88 7.68
C ILE A 75 -15.71 7.09 8.52
N ASN A 76 -15.69 8.27 7.91
CA ASN A 76 -15.34 9.52 8.56
C ASN A 76 -15.85 10.71 7.75
N GLY A 77 -16.44 11.71 8.42
CA GLY A 77 -16.93 12.93 7.79
C GLY A 77 -17.84 12.66 6.60
N SER A 78 -17.39 13.04 5.39
CA SER A 78 -18.12 12.82 4.13
C SER A 78 -17.68 11.58 3.34
N MET A 79 -16.95 10.65 3.96
CA MET A 79 -16.44 9.43 3.34
C MET A 79 -17.25 8.21 3.78
N TYR A 80 -17.68 7.41 2.80
CA TYR A 80 -18.58 6.27 2.98
C TYR A 80 -17.98 5.01 2.34
N ARG A 81 -18.11 3.87 3.01
CA ARG A 81 -17.77 2.56 2.47
C ARG A 81 -18.89 2.09 1.54
N GLY A 82 -18.53 1.53 0.39
CA GLY A 82 -19.50 0.85 -0.48
C GLY A 82 -18.87 -0.30 -1.25
N GLU A 83 -19.71 -1.24 -1.69
CA GLU A 83 -19.28 -2.36 -2.54
C GLU A 83 -19.75 -2.14 -3.97
N PHE A 84 -18.79 -2.05 -4.89
CA PHE A 84 -18.99 -1.71 -6.30
C PHE A 84 -18.53 -2.86 -7.18
N GLY A 85 -19.49 -3.68 -7.63
CA GLY A 85 -19.17 -4.84 -8.48
C GLY A 85 -18.21 -5.83 -7.81
N GLY A 86 -18.37 -6.07 -6.50
CA GLY A 86 -17.53 -6.97 -5.70
C GLY A 86 -16.28 -6.35 -5.11
N GLU A 87 -15.97 -5.08 -5.42
CA GLU A 87 -14.85 -4.34 -4.85
C GLU A 87 -15.31 -3.37 -3.76
N ILE A 88 -14.65 -3.37 -2.61
CA ILE A 88 -14.94 -2.41 -1.53
C ILE A 88 -14.17 -1.12 -1.79
N LEU A 89 -14.89 -0.01 -2.01
CA LEU A 89 -14.33 1.31 -2.27
C LEU A 89 -14.83 2.34 -1.26
N ALA A 90 -14.06 3.43 -1.12
CA ALA A 90 -14.45 4.61 -0.37
C ALA A 90 -15.05 5.68 -1.29
N ALA A 91 -16.32 6.02 -1.08
CA ALA A 91 -17.01 7.10 -1.77
C ALA A 91 -16.95 8.38 -0.92
N LYS A 92 -16.27 9.41 -1.42
CA LYS A 92 -16.23 10.73 -0.77
C LYS A 92 -17.29 11.64 -1.37
N LYS A 93 -18.28 12.05 -0.56
CA LYS A 93 -19.31 13.01 -0.95
C LYS A 93 -18.72 14.43 -0.94
N MET A 94 -18.86 15.13 -2.07
CA MET A 94 -18.37 16.49 -2.27
C MET A 94 -19.55 17.41 -2.57
N SER A 95 -19.52 18.64 -2.03
CA SER A 95 -20.56 19.66 -2.24
C SER A 95 -20.17 20.73 -3.27
N ARG A 96 -18.90 20.72 -3.71
CA ARG A 96 -18.31 21.68 -4.65
C ARG A 96 -17.83 20.96 -5.89
N ASP A 97 -17.55 21.73 -6.95
CA ASP A 97 -16.83 21.23 -8.11
C ASP A 97 -15.44 20.72 -7.68
N VAL A 98 -15.09 19.53 -8.16
CA VAL A 98 -13.86 18.81 -7.87
C VAL A 98 -13.08 18.45 -9.13
N THR A 99 -13.41 19.07 -10.27
CA THR A 99 -12.76 18.81 -11.56
C THR A 99 -11.24 18.98 -11.47
N LYS A 100 -10.76 20.01 -10.77
CA LYS A 100 -9.32 20.25 -10.58
C LYS A 100 -8.65 19.14 -9.77
N GLU A 101 -9.27 18.73 -8.67
CA GLU A 101 -8.77 17.66 -7.81
C GLU A 101 -8.72 16.31 -8.54
N VAL A 102 -9.77 15.96 -9.29
CA VAL A 102 -9.80 14.73 -10.11
C VAL A 102 -8.72 14.77 -11.18
N ASN A 103 -8.51 15.92 -11.83
CA ASN A 103 -7.49 16.09 -12.86
C ASN A 103 -6.05 15.94 -12.33
N ILE A 104 -5.83 16.25 -11.04
CA ILE A 104 -4.55 16.01 -10.37
C ILE A 104 -4.42 14.54 -9.99
N LEU A 105 -5.43 13.97 -9.33
CA LEU A 105 -5.39 12.60 -8.82
C LEU A 105 -5.26 11.56 -9.92
N LYS A 106 -5.84 11.78 -11.10
CA LYS A 106 -5.70 10.86 -12.26
C LYS A 106 -4.25 10.72 -12.75
N ARG A 107 -3.36 11.66 -12.40
CA ARG A 107 -1.95 11.68 -12.84
C ARG A 107 -0.99 11.18 -11.76
N ILE A 108 -1.48 10.87 -10.56
CA ILE A 108 -0.65 10.48 -9.43
C ILE A 108 -0.84 8.98 -9.17
N ASN A 109 0.23 8.21 -9.32
CA ASN A 109 0.24 6.79 -9.01
C ASN A 109 1.45 6.44 -8.14
N HIS A 110 1.25 6.38 -6.83
CA HIS A 110 2.32 6.09 -5.87
C HIS A 110 1.82 5.14 -4.79
N PHE A 111 2.63 4.17 -4.36
CA PHE A 111 2.22 3.11 -3.43
C PHE A 111 1.80 3.63 -2.04
N ASN A 112 2.30 4.79 -1.63
CA ASN A 112 1.90 5.47 -0.39
C ASN A 112 0.73 6.46 -0.57
N LEU A 113 0.18 6.60 -1.77
CA LEU A 113 -0.94 7.50 -2.05
C LEU A 113 -2.19 6.69 -2.42
N ILE A 114 -3.34 7.25 -2.09
CA ILE A 114 -4.63 6.64 -2.42
C ILE A 114 -4.86 6.84 -3.92
N LYS A 115 -5.15 5.74 -4.62
CA LYS A 115 -5.57 5.74 -6.01
C LYS A 115 -7.06 6.12 -6.11
N LEU A 116 -7.40 6.85 -7.16
CA LEU A 116 -8.77 7.16 -7.56
C LEU A 116 -9.37 6.08 -8.47
#